data_AF-A0A521TWT0-F1
#
_entry.id   AF-A0A521TWT0-F1
#
_cell.length_a   1.000
_cell.length_b   1.000
_cell.length_c   1.000
_cell.angle_alpha   90.00
_cell.angle_beta   90.00
_cell.angle_gamma   90.00
#
_symmetry.space_group_name_H-M   'P 1'
#
loop_
_entity.id
_entity.type
_entity.pdbx_description
1 polymer ?
#
loop_
_entity_poly.entity_id
_entity_poly.type
_entity_poly.pdbx_seq_one_letter_code
_entity_poly.pdbx_strand_id
1 'polypeptide(L)'
;MTRRLALIIEAESETFRFYYDGDNPSELHITRRHGTTPEDAIGTFLRGSVEPWDSSRMRFASWTETHVLFWTRHAHDRSVIVISYVRRTDER
;
A
#
# COMPACT_ATOMS: atom_id res chain seq x y z
N MET A 1 -10.86 -13.63 -15.77
CA MET A 1 -9.87 -13.54 -14.67
C MET A 1 -9.08 -12.26 -14.90
N THR A 2 -9.32 -11.21 -14.11
CA THR A 2 -8.57 -9.95 -14.22
C THR A 2 -7.11 -10.24 -13.94
N ARG A 3 -6.24 -9.99 -14.92
CA ARG A 3 -4.79 -10.19 -14.79
C ARG A 3 -4.29 -9.16 -13.78
N ARG A 4 -4.04 -9.57 -12.54
CA ARG A 4 -3.44 -8.68 -11.53
C ARG A 4 -2.01 -8.39 -11.94
N LEU A 5 -1.80 -7.21 -12.48
CA LEU A 5 -0.50 -6.68 -12.80
C LEU A 5 -0.02 -5.82 -11.63
N ALA A 6 1.30 -5.67 -11.51
CA ALA A 6 1.89 -4.95 -10.41
C ALA A 6 2.98 -3.99 -10.89
N LEU A 7 2.98 -2.78 -10.33
CA LEU A 7 4.09 -1.85 -10.39
C LEU A 7 5.08 -2.23 -9.29
N ILE A 8 6.36 -2.30 -9.65
CA ILE A 8 7.45 -2.63 -8.73
C ILE A 8 8.35 -1.39 -8.62
N ILE A 9 8.64 -0.98 -7.38
CA ILE A 9 9.51 0.15 -7.06
C ILE A 9 10.54 -0.32 -6.04
N GLU A 10 11.81 0.00 -6.27
CA GLU A 10 12.90 -0.29 -5.34
C GLU A 10 13.27 0.98 -4.56
N ALA A 11 13.31 0.91 -3.23
CA ALA A 11 13.69 2.02 -2.37
C ALA A 11 14.32 1.50 -1.06
N GLU A 12 15.43 2.11 -0.61
CA GLU A 12 16.12 1.77 0.64
C GLU A 12 16.38 0.25 0.84
N SER A 13 16.78 -0.44 -0.24
CA SER A 13 17.00 -1.90 -0.30
C SER A 13 15.75 -2.78 -0.16
N GLU A 14 14.55 -2.20 -0.18
CA GLU A 14 13.28 -2.91 -0.16
C GLU A 14 12.57 -2.80 -1.52
N THR A 15 11.89 -3.87 -1.91
CA THR A 15 11.08 -3.91 -3.14
C THR A 15 9.61 -3.75 -2.78
N PHE A 16 9.00 -2.65 -3.21
CA PHE A 16 7.60 -2.34 -3.02
C PHE A 16 6.78 -2.77 -4.24
N ARG A 17 5.64 -3.42 -3.99
CA ARG A 17 4.73 -3.89 -5.03
C ARG A 17 3.34 -3.30 -4.87
N PHE A 18 2.90 -2.58 -5.89
CA PHE A 18 1.58 -1.96 -5.98
C PHE A 18 0.75 -2.63 -7.08
N TYR A 19 -0.38 -3.23 -6.71
CA TYR A 19 -1.27 -3.87 -7.67
C TYR A 19 -2.22 -2.86 -8.32
N TYR A 20 -2.50 -3.08 -9.61
CA TYR A 20 -3.48 -2.32 -10.38
C TYR A 20 -4.42 -3.23 -11.16
N ASP A 21 -5.50 -2.63 -11.65
CA ASP A 21 -6.45 -3.31 -12.54
C ASP A 21 -5.90 -3.34 -13.96
N GLY A 22 -5.82 -4.54 -14.57
CA GLY A 22 -5.32 -4.70 -15.92
C GLY A 22 -6.14 -3.93 -16.98
N ASP A 23 -7.41 -3.63 -16.68
CA ASP A 23 -8.27 -2.83 -17.57
C ASP A 23 -7.99 -1.32 -17.48
N ASN A 24 -7.29 -0.87 -16.43
CA ASN A 24 -6.82 0.51 -16.28
C ASN A 24 -5.39 0.54 -15.70
N PRO A 25 -4.38 0.21 -16.53
CA PRO A 25 -3.00 0.05 -16.10
C PRO A 25 -2.30 1.35 -15.71
N SER A 26 -2.84 2.49 -16.13
CA SER A 26 -2.36 3.83 -15.78
C SER A 26 -2.70 4.24 -14.36
N GLU A 27 -3.63 3.55 -13.68
CA GLU A 27 -4.11 3.96 -12.37
C GLU A 27 -4.04 2.83 -11.35
N LEU A 28 -3.17 3.00 -10.36
CA LEU A 28 -3.11 2.10 -9.22
C LEU A 28 -4.35 2.27 -8.35
N HIS A 29 -4.77 1.18 -7.69
CA HIS A 29 -5.92 1.22 -6.77
C HIS A 29 -5.76 2.29 -5.68
N ILE A 30 -4.55 2.45 -5.16
CA ILE A 30 -4.24 3.45 -4.15
C ILE A 30 -4.42 4.89 -4.68
N THR A 31 -3.97 5.14 -5.91
CA THR A 31 -4.07 6.45 -6.56
C THR A 31 -5.51 6.79 -6.91
N ARG A 32 -6.22 5.86 -7.55
CA ARG A 32 -7.63 6.06 -7.95
C ARG A 32 -8.56 6.23 -6.76
N ARG A 33 -8.36 5.48 -5.69
CA ARG A 33 -9.27 5.49 -4.53
C ARG A 33 -8.90 6.49 -3.46
N HIS A 34 -7.63 6.89 -3.36
CA HIS A 34 -7.14 7.67 -2.22
C HIS A 34 -6.27 8.86 -2.61
N GLY A 35 -6.07 9.13 -3.91
CA GLY A 35 -5.28 10.27 -4.38
C GLY A 35 -3.80 10.18 -4.01
N THR A 36 -3.31 9.01 -3.62
CA THR A 36 -1.93 8.81 -3.16
C THR A 36 -1.14 8.07 -4.22
N THR A 37 0.01 8.66 -4.61
CA THR A 37 0.95 8.01 -5.52
C THR A 37 1.76 6.95 -4.76
N PRO A 38 2.34 5.95 -5.45
CA PRO A 38 3.28 5.00 -4.85
C PRO A 38 4.43 5.67 -4.11
N GLU A 39 4.97 6.73 -4.69
CA GLU A 39 6.09 7.47 -4.16
C GLU A 39 5.71 8.17 -2.84
N ASP A 40 4.52 8.77 -2.79
CA ASP A 40 3.97 9.36 -1.57
C ASP A 40 3.71 8.29 -0.50
N ALA A 41 3.18 7.13 -0.91
CA ALA A 41 2.95 6.00 -0.03
C ALA A 41 4.27 5.51 0.60
N ILE A 42 5.29 5.24 -0.23
CA ILE A 42 6.63 4.84 0.23
C ILE A 42 7.22 5.91 1.14
N GLY A 43 7.08 7.19 0.77
CA GLY A 43 7.52 8.31 1.60
C GLY A 43 6.85 8.31 2.98
N THR A 44 5.55 8.01 3.04
CA THR A 44 4.80 7.87 4.29
C THR A 44 5.31 6.70 5.14
N PHE A 45 5.67 5.58 4.52
CA PHE A 45 6.24 4.44 5.23
C PHE A 45 7.62 4.73 5.80
N LEU A 46 8.50 5.36 5.03
CA LEU A 46 9.89 5.57 5.41
C LEU A 46 10.08 6.77 6.35
N ARG A 47 9.26 7.80 6.21
CA ARG A 47 9.45 9.10 6.90
C ARG A 47 8.27 9.50 7.78
N GLY A 48 7.12 8.87 7.62
CA GLY A 48 5.91 9.19 8.36
C GLY A 48 5.77 8.41 9.67
N SER A 49 4.64 8.63 10.34
CA SER A 49 4.26 7.86 11.53
C SER A 49 3.75 6.48 11.11
N VAL A 50 4.56 5.46 11.36
CA VAL A 50 4.21 4.06 11.16
C VAL A 50 3.93 3.41 12.51
N GLU A 51 2.81 2.71 12.63
CA GLU A 51 2.51 1.91 13.81
C GLU A 51 3.53 0.77 14.00
N PRO A 52 3.78 0.33 15.24
CA PRO A 52 4.55 -0.87 15.50
C PRO A 52 4.02 -2.08 14.72
N TRP A 53 4.91 -3.03 14.42
CA TRP A 53 4.54 -4.26 13.73
C TRP A 53 3.41 -5.02 14.44
N ASP A 54 2.30 -5.26 13.72
CA ASP A 54 1.19 -6.11 14.17
C ASP A 54 1.50 -7.57 13.78
N SER A 55 1.97 -8.37 14.74
CA SER A 55 2.30 -9.78 14.52
C SER A 55 1.09 -10.65 14.21
N SER A 56 -0.11 -10.29 14.70
CA SER A 56 -1.34 -11.05 14.48
C SER A 56 -1.84 -10.93 13.04
N ARG A 57 -1.57 -9.79 12.41
CA ARG A 57 -1.95 -9.49 11.02
C ARG A 57 -0.77 -9.43 10.06
N MET A 58 0.45 -9.66 10.56
CA MET A 58 1.72 -9.60 9.84
C MET A 58 1.84 -8.36 8.97
N ARG A 59 1.64 -7.18 9.57
CA ARG A 59 1.69 -5.91 8.82
C ARG A 59 2.12 -4.72 9.67
N PHE A 60 2.65 -3.71 9.01
CA PHE A 60 2.68 -2.34 9.53
C PHE A 60 1.44 -1.57 9.05
N ALA A 61 1.12 -0.48 9.74
CA ALA A 61 0.11 0.47 9.30
C ALA A 61 0.68 1.89 9.32
N SER A 62 0.45 2.64 8.26
CA SER A 62 0.70 4.08 8.21
C SER A 62 -0.63 4.81 8.07
N TRP A 63 -0.91 5.72 8.99
CA TRP A 63 -2.10 6.56 8.92
C TRP A 63 -1.77 7.84 8.16
N THR A 64 -2.55 8.11 7.11
CA THR A 64 -2.60 9.43 6.48
C THR A 64 -3.83 10.16 6.99
N GLU A 65 -4.00 11.43 6.61
CA GLU A 65 -5.18 12.21 7.00
C GLU A 65 -6.49 11.59 6.53
N THR A 66 -6.48 10.82 5.44
CA THR A 66 -7.69 10.32 4.78
C THR A 66 -7.82 8.80 4.75
N HIS A 67 -6.75 8.05 5.01
CA HIS A 67 -6.77 6.60 4.88
C HIS A 67 -5.63 5.92 5.67
N VAL A 68 -5.66 4.60 5.70
CA VAL A 68 -4.57 3.76 6.20
C VAL A 68 -3.92 3.01 5.06
N LEU A 69 -2.59 2.94 5.10
CA LEU A 69 -1.78 2.08 4.27
C LEU A 69 -1.30 0.91 5.12
N PHE A 70 -1.63 -0.31 4.70
CA PHE A 70 -1.11 -1.53 5.29
C PHE A 70 0.05 -2.06 4.47
N TRP A 71 1.13 -2.39 5.17
CA TRP A 71 2.37 -2.87 4.58
C TRP A 71 2.62 -4.28 5.07
N THR A 72 2.57 -5.26 4.17
CA THR A 72 2.78 -6.67 4.53
C THR A 72 3.83 -7.29 3.62
N ARG A 73 4.60 -8.25 4.15
CA ARG A 73 5.57 -8.97 3.34
C ARG A 73 4.88 -10.03 2.50
N HIS A 74 5.20 -10.05 1.21
CA HIS A 74 4.84 -11.11 0.31
C HIS A 74 5.66 -12.36 0.62
N ALA A 75 4.96 -13.46 0.91
CA ALA A 75 5.57 -14.69 1.38
C ALA A 75 6.56 -15.32 0.38
N HIS A 76 6.37 -15.10 -0.93
CA HIS A 76 7.13 -15.79 -1.97
C HIS A 76 8.42 -15.10 -2.40
N ASP A 77 8.47 -13.77 -2.40
CA ASP A 77 9.62 -13.03 -2.96
C ASP A 77 10.09 -11.87 -2.08
N ARG A 78 9.68 -11.84 -0.81
CA ARG A 78 10.08 -10.83 0.19
C ARG A 78 9.67 -9.39 -0.14
N SER A 79 8.96 -9.13 -1.24
CA SER A 79 8.45 -7.80 -1.57
C SER A 79 7.41 -7.31 -0.56
N VAL A 80 7.27 -5.99 -0.42
CA VAL A 80 6.24 -5.38 0.42
C VAL A 80 4.99 -5.12 -0.42
N ILE A 81 3.86 -5.73 -0.04
CA ILE A 81 2.55 -5.45 -0.61
C ILE A 81 1.94 -4.28 0.17
N VAL A 82 1.48 -3.29 -0.59
CA VAL A 82 0.78 -2.13 -0.06
C VAL A 82 -0.72 -2.26 -0.31
N ILE A 83 -1.50 -2.25 0.76
CA ILE A 83 -2.98 -2.29 0.70
C ILE A 83 -3.51 -1.02 1.35
N SER A 84 -4.15 -0.18 0.57
CA SER A 84 -4.84 1.00 1.09
C SER A 84 -6.25 0.65 1.57
N TYR A 85 -6.60 1.14 2.75
CA TYR A 85 -7.91 0.96 3.36
C TYR A 85 -8.41 2.29 3.91
N VAL A 86 -9.61 2.69 3.52
CA VAL A 86 -10.33 3.77 4.19
C VAL A 86 -11.04 3.15 5.38
N ARG A 87 -10.74 3.62 6.60
CA ARG A 87 -11.66 3.40 7.70
C ARG A 87 -12.95 4.09 7.27
N ARG A 88 -14.00 3.31 6.98
CA ARG A 88 -15.33 3.85 6.73
C ARG A 88 -15.66 4.74 7.92
N THR A 89 -15.59 6.05 7.75
CA THR A 89 -16.11 7.00 8.72
C THR A 89 -17.61 7.10 8.44
N ASP A 90 -18.33 6.03 8.75
CA ASP A 90 -19.78 5.98 8.89
C ASP A 90 -19.98 5.20 10.19
N GLU A 91 -20.58 5.70 11.27
CA GLU A 91 -21.73 6.60 11.35
C GLU A 91 -21.58 7.59 12.53
N ARG A 92 -21.73 8.89 12.27
CA ARG A 92 -22.46 9.78 13.19
C ARG A 92 -22.97 11.02 12.48
#